data_AF-Q4RAQ1-F1
#
_entry.id   AF-Q4RAQ1-F1
#
_cell.length_a   1.000
_cell.length_b   1.000
_cell.length_c   1.000
_cell.angle_alpha   90.00
_cell.angle_beta   90.00
_cell.angle_gamma   90.00
#
_symmetry.space_group_name_H-M   'P 1'
#
loop_
_entity.id
_entity.type
_entity.pdbx_description
1 polymer ?
#
loop_
_entity_poly.entity_id
_entity_poly.type
_entity_poly.pdbx_seq_one_letter_code
_entity_poly.pdbx_strand_id
1 'polypeptide(L)'
;MEPDLLSYTDLLKDQQKNLDKTIGFSFAIVGINITDLAYSLLVGGALKTHLYNVAPEAASLQHFQQTFCYLMQEFHSFWIREDPSDIMEFNRVRAKFHRSLLRKLKNPGAALCPHASASDLRLVNL
;
A
#
# COMPACT_ATOMS: atom_id res chain seq x y z
N MET A 1 23.74 -36.84 -19.62
CA MET A 1 22.29 -37.04 -19.76
C MET A 1 21.75 -35.68 -20.15
N GLU A 2 21.56 -35.47 -21.46
CA GLU A 2 21.03 -34.21 -22.01
C GLU A 2 19.60 -34.01 -21.50
N PRO A 3 19.23 -32.81 -20.99
CA PRO A 3 17.85 -32.53 -20.66
C PRO A 3 16.97 -32.62 -21.91
N ASP A 4 15.76 -33.15 -21.79
CA ASP A 4 14.86 -33.23 -22.95
C ASP A 4 14.40 -31.83 -23.40
N LEU A 5 14.03 -31.74 -24.68
CA LEU A 5 13.59 -30.49 -25.30
C LEU A 5 12.34 -29.91 -24.61
N LEU A 6 11.51 -30.77 -24.01
CA LEU A 6 10.28 -30.41 -23.31
C LEU A 6 10.59 -29.61 -22.03
N SER A 7 11.55 -30.08 -21.23
CA SER A 7 12.04 -29.41 -20.01
C SER A 7 12.61 -28.02 -20.32
N TYR A 8 13.38 -27.89 -21.41
CA TYR A 8 13.87 -26.58 -21.86
C TYR A 8 12.73 -25.62 -22.23
N THR A 9 11.70 -26.11 -22.94
CA THR A 9 10.56 -25.25 -23.29
C THR A 9 9.75 -24.81 -22.08
N ASP A 10 9.64 -25.65 -21.05
CA ASP A 10 8.93 -25.30 -19.83
C ASP A 10 9.71 -24.30 -18.97
N LEU A 11 11.04 -24.44 -18.91
CA LEU A 11 11.92 -23.43 -18.31
C LEU A 11 11.79 -22.09 -19.03
N LEU A 12 11.81 -22.07 -20.37
CA LEU A 12 11.66 -20.83 -21.14
C LEU A 12 10.28 -20.19 -20.93
N LYS A 13 9.20 -20.97 -20.83
CA LYS A 13 7.86 -20.47 -20.51
C LYS A 13 7.78 -19.90 -19.10
N ASP A 14 8.42 -20.53 -18.11
CA ASP A 14 8.45 -20.03 -16.74
C ASP A 14 9.28 -18.74 -16.62
N GLN A 15 10.40 -18.66 -17.34
CA GLN A 15 11.21 -17.44 -17.46
C GLN A 15 10.44 -16.32 -18.19
N GLN A 16 9.74 -16.63 -19.28
CA GLN A 16 8.88 -15.69 -20.01
C GLN A 16 7.72 -15.19 -19.14
N LYS A 17 7.06 -16.10 -18.41
CA LYS A 17 6.00 -15.78 -17.44
C LYS A 17 6.50 -14.91 -16.29
N ASN A 18 7.75 -15.08 -15.86
CA ASN A 18 8.41 -14.20 -14.89
C ASN A 18 8.69 -12.81 -15.47
N LEU A 19 9.06 -12.73 -16.75
CA LEU A 19 9.39 -11.47 -17.42
C LEU A 19 8.13 -10.64 -17.75
N ASP A 20 7.04 -11.31 -18.14
CA ASP A 20 5.74 -10.69 -18.40
C ASP A 20 4.97 -10.35 -17.11
N LYS A 21 5.39 -10.89 -15.96
CA LYS A 21 4.97 -10.46 -14.62
C LYS A 21 5.61 -9.11 -14.29
N THR A 22 5.25 -8.08 -15.02
CA THR A 22 5.33 -6.72 -14.47
C THR A 22 4.24 -6.64 -13.39
N ILE A 23 4.55 -7.07 -12.15
CA ILE A 23 3.66 -6.97 -10.97
C ILE A 23 3.60 -5.48 -10.51
N GLY A 24 3.56 -4.56 -11.46
CA GLY A 24 3.43 -3.13 -11.24
C GLY A 24 1.96 -2.74 -11.21
N PHE A 25 1.67 -1.67 -10.48
CA PHE A 25 0.41 -0.96 -10.60
C PHE A 25 0.68 0.46 -11.09
N SER A 26 -0.32 1.10 -11.70
CA SER A 26 -0.21 2.51 -12.07
C SER A 26 -0.21 3.37 -10.81
N PHE A 27 0.90 4.07 -10.56
CA PHE A 27 1.05 4.94 -9.39
C PHE A 27 -0.01 6.05 -9.36
N ALA A 28 -0.42 6.59 -10.52
CA ALA A 28 -1.48 7.59 -10.60
C ALA A 28 -2.86 7.02 -10.22
N ILE A 29 -3.20 5.84 -10.74
CA ILE A 29 -4.48 5.18 -10.41
C ILE A 29 -4.53 4.85 -8.92
N VAL A 30 -3.45 4.28 -8.39
CA VAL A 30 -3.35 3.96 -6.96
C VAL A 30 -3.38 5.22 -6.10
N GLY A 31 -2.66 6.27 -6.50
CA GLY A 31 -2.63 7.55 -5.80
C GLY A 31 -4.02 8.13 -5.60
N ILE A 32 -4.82 8.26 -6.68
CA ILE A 32 -6.20 8.76 -6.59
C ILE A 32 -7.05 7.90 -5.64
N ASN A 33 -6.93 6.56 -5.73
CA ASN A 33 -7.69 5.65 -4.89
C ASN A 33 -7.28 5.71 -3.41
N ILE A 34 -5.99 5.86 -3.13
CA ILE A 34 -5.49 5.97 -1.76
C ILE A 34 -5.84 7.34 -1.17
N THR A 35 -5.81 8.42 -1.95
CA THR A 35 -6.29 9.73 -1.50
C THR A 35 -7.77 9.69 -1.14
N ASP A 36 -8.62 9.09 -1.98
CA ASP A 36 -10.05 8.92 -1.71
C ASP A 36 -10.30 8.06 -0.46
N LEU A 37 -9.56 6.96 -0.30
CA LEU A 37 -9.62 6.11 0.88
C LEU A 37 -9.23 6.87 2.16
N ALA A 38 -8.10 7.58 2.14
CA ALA A 38 -7.63 8.35 3.29
C ALA A 38 -8.65 9.43 3.69
N TYR A 39 -9.20 10.14 2.70
CA TYR A 39 -10.23 11.15 2.91
C TYR A 39 -11.51 10.54 3.49
N SER A 40 -11.99 9.44 2.91
CA SER A 40 -13.19 8.73 3.37
C SER A 40 -13.05 8.22 4.81
N LEU A 41 -11.87 7.69 5.18
CA LEU A 41 -11.59 7.25 6.55
C LEU A 41 -11.52 8.43 7.53
N LEU A 42 -11.01 9.58 7.09
CA LEU A 42 -10.97 10.80 7.91
C LEU A 42 -12.36 11.36 8.16
N VAL A 43 -13.16 11.55 7.11
CA VAL A 43 -14.53 12.05 7.22
C VAL A 43 -15.41 11.08 8.01
N GLY A 44 -15.26 9.77 7.75
CA GLY A 44 -15.98 8.69 8.44
C GLY A 44 -15.54 8.45 9.89
N GLY A 45 -14.55 9.19 10.41
CA GLY A 45 -14.14 9.13 11.82
C GLY A 45 -13.12 8.04 12.16
N ALA A 46 -12.98 7.01 11.33
CA ALA A 46 -12.06 5.89 11.56
C ALA A 46 -10.59 6.32 11.66
N LEU A 47 -10.21 7.41 10.98
CA LEU A 47 -8.86 7.96 11.02
C LEU A 47 -8.68 9.05 12.07
N LYS A 48 -9.77 9.66 12.57
CA LYS A 48 -9.69 10.80 13.51
C LYS A 48 -8.93 10.43 14.77
N THR A 49 -9.24 9.28 15.35
CA THR A 49 -8.58 8.76 16.56
C THR A 49 -7.08 8.53 16.35
N HIS A 50 -6.64 8.32 15.11
CA HIS A 50 -5.23 8.08 14.78
C HIS A 50 -4.51 9.36 14.34
N LEU A 51 -5.23 10.33 13.77
CA LEU A 51 -4.67 11.62 13.36
C LEU A 51 -4.57 12.60 14.54
N TYR A 52 -5.60 12.66 15.39
CA TYR A 52 -5.71 13.64 16.48
C TYR A 52 -5.07 13.18 17.79
N ASN A 53 -4.83 11.88 18.00
CA ASN A 53 -4.11 11.39 19.19
C ASN A 53 -2.59 11.55 19.10
N VAL A 54 -2.05 11.83 17.90
CA VAL A 54 -0.60 11.96 17.66
C VAL A 54 -0.12 13.40 17.88
N ALA A 55 -1.00 14.40 17.75
CA ALA A 55 -0.66 15.80 17.91
C ALA A 55 -1.53 16.45 19.00
N PRO A 56 -0.93 17.01 20.07
CA PRO A 56 -1.59 17.97 20.97
C PRO A 56 -2.08 19.22 20.23
N GLU A 57 -1.56 19.46 19.02
CA GLU A 57 -1.90 20.57 18.13
C GLU A 57 -2.95 20.18 17.08
N ALA A 58 -3.62 21.19 16.51
CA ALA A 58 -4.64 20.97 15.50
C ALA A 58 -4.08 20.19 14.30
N ALA A 59 -4.75 19.09 13.91
CA ALA A 59 -4.34 18.30 12.76
C ALA A 59 -4.20 19.18 11.51
N SER A 60 -3.05 19.07 10.85
CA SER A 60 -2.69 19.85 9.66
C SER A 60 -2.70 18.99 8.39
N LEU A 61 -2.64 19.63 7.23
CA LEU A 61 -2.49 18.94 5.93
C LEU A 61 -1.25 18.03 5.89
N GLN A 62 -0.20 18.36 6.63
CA GLN A 62 1.01 17.55 6.73
C GLN A 62 0.73 16.16 7.33
N HIS A 63 -0.14 16.08 8.35
CA HIS A 63 -0.54 14.82 8.97
C HIS A 63 -1.35 13.95 7.98
N PHE A 64 -2.17 14.58 7.15
CA PHE A 64 -2.87 13.89 6.08
C PHE A 64 -1.90 13.36 5.02
N GLN A 65 -0.91 14.15 4.62
CA GLN A 65 0.12 13.73 3.67
C GLN A 65 0.97 12.56 4.22
N GLN A 66 1.33 12.59 5.49
CA GLN A 66 2.03 11.47 6.15
C GLN A 66 1.18 10.20 6.13
N THR A 67 -0.12 10.33 6.40
CA THR A 67 -1.06 9.20 6.31
C THR A 67 -1.17 8.68 4.88
N PHE A 68 -1.21 9.55 3.88
CA PHE A 68 -1.18 9.15 2.47
C PHE A 68 0.09 8.34 2.15
N CYS A 69 1.27 8.82 2.53
CA CYS A 69 2.54 8.11 2.32
C CYS A 69 2.54 6.74 2.99
N TYR A 70 2.06 6.67 4.24
CA TYR A 70 1.91 5.41 4.97
C TYR A 70 1.02 4.41 4.20
N LEU A 71 -0.15 4.85 3.76
CA LEU A 71 -1.10 4.00 3.03
C LEU A 71 -0.58 3.55 1.68
N MET A 72 0.16 4.41 0.96
CA MET A 72 0.83 4.03 -0.29
C MET A 72 1.85 2.91 -0.07
N GLN A 73 2.68 3.01 0.98
CA GLN A 73 3.68 2.00 1.31
C GLN A 73 3.04 0.67 1.75
N GLU A 74 2.00 0.73 2.58
CA GLU A 74 1.24 -0.44 3.00
C GLU A 74 0.53 -1.11 1.82
N PHE A 75 -0.09 -0.32 0.93
CA PHE A 75 -0.74 -0.85 -0.26
C PHE A 75 0.26 -1.52 -1.19
N HIS A 76 1.44 -0.93 -1.41
CA HIS A 76 2.51 -1.55 -2.19
C HIS A 76 2.93 -2.92 -1.61
N SER A 77 3.19 -2.97 -0.31
CA SER A 77 3.54 -4.22 0.38
C SER A 77 2.41 -5.24 0.32
N PHE A 78 1.15 -4.78 0.39
CA PHE A 78 -0.04 -5.62 0.28
C PHE A 78 -0.21 -6.17 -1.14
N TRP A 79 0.00 -5.34 -2.16
CA TRP A 79 -0.06 -5.71 -3.58
C TRP A 79 0.91 -6.84 -3.90
N ILE A 80 2.17 -6.70 -3.50
CA ILE A 80 3.20 -7.74 -3.70
C ILE A 80 2.78 -9.04 -3.01
N ARG A 81 2.27 -8.97 -1.77
CA ARG A 81 1.86 -10.15 -1.01
C ARG A 81 0.65 -10.87 -1.62
N GLU A 82 -0.27 -10.13 -2.24
CA GLU A 82 -1.42 -10.72 -2.92
C GLU A 82 -1.06 -11.41 -4.24
N ASP A 83 0.15 -11.18 -4.77
CA ASP A 83 0.67 -11.72 -6.04
C ASP A 83 -0.40 -11.77 -7.15
N PRO A 84 -1.04 -10.63 -7.50
CA PRO A 84 -2.10 -10.62 -8.48
C PRO A 84 -1.59 -11.08 -9.85
N SER A 85 -2.45 -11.75 -10.62
CA SER A 85 -2.09 -12.21 -11.96
C SER A 85 -1.71 -11.05 -12.88
N ASP A 86 -2.46 -9.95 -12.78
CA ASP A 86 -2.34 -8.78 -13.62
C ASP A 86 -3.13 -7.59 -13.01
N ILE A 87 -3.11 -6.46 -13.72
CA ILE A 87 -3.74 -5.21 -13.28
C ILE A 87 -5.28 -5.30 -13.18
N MET A 88 -5.94 -6.25 -13.84
CA MET A 88 -7.39 -6.41 -13.78
C MET A 88 -7.86 -6.80 -12.37
N GLU A 89 -6.97 -7.39 -11.58
CA GLU A 89 -7.24 -7.71 -10.18
C GLU A 89 -7.22 -6.48 -9.25
N PHE A 90 -6.91 -5.29 -9.79
CA PHE A 90 -6.77 -4.07 -8.99
C PHE A 90 -7.95 -3.79 -8.07
N ASN A 91 -9.17 -3.87 -8.58
CA ASN A 91 -10.37 -3.60 -7.78
C ASN A 91 -10.55 -4.64 -6.67
N ARG A 92 -10.22 -5.91 -6.92
CA ARG A 92 -10.28 -7.00 -5.92
C ARG A 92 -9.29 -6.73 -4.80
N VAL A 93 -8.03 -6.46 -5.15
CA VAL A 93 -6.94 -6.20 -4.20
C VAL A 93 -7.22 -4.93 -3.41
N ARG A 94 -7.65 -3.84 -4.05
CA ARG A 94 -8.07 -2.59 -3.40
C ARG A 94 -9.16 -2.80 -2.36
N ALA A 95 -10.22 -3.53 -2.73
CA ALA A 95 -11.32 -3.79 -1.80
C ALA A 95 -10.88 -4.65 -0.60
N LYS A 96 -9.98 -5.62 -0.83
CA LYS A 96 -9.40 -6.44 0.24
C LYS A 96 -8.50 -5.61 1.17
N PHE A 97 -7.66 -4.74 0.62
CA PHE A 97 -6.84 -3.81 1.36
C PHE A 97 -7.70 -2.90 2.26
N HIS A 98 -8.75 -2.28 1.71
CA HIS A 98 -9.67 -1.44 2.47
C HIS A 98 -10.28 -2.19 3.69
N ARG A 99 -10.79 -3.41 3.49
CA ARG A 99 -11.31 -4.23 4.61
C ARG A 99 -10.24 -4.61 5.63
N SER A 100 -9.00 -4.82 5.19
CA SER A 100 -7.87 -5.08 6.09
C SER A 100 -7.53 -3.86 6.94
N LEU A 101 -7.47 -2.69 6.29
CA LEU A 101 -7.18 -1.42 6.94
C LEU A 101 -8.25 -1.05 7.97
N LEU A 102 -9.54 -1.17 7.63
CA LEU A 102 -10.62 -0.92 8.59
C LEU A 102 -10.52 -1.81 9.83
N ARG A 103 -10.16 -3.08 9.67
CA ARG A 103 -9.93 -3.98 10.81
C ARG A 103 -8.75 -3.52 11.67
N LYS A 104 -7.66 -3.05 11.05
CA LYS A 104 -6.50 -2.50 11.76
C LYS A 104 -6.87 -1.25 12.56
N LEU A 105 -7.63 -0.33 11.96
CA LEU A 105 -8.03 0.94 12.57
C LEU A 105 -8.99 0.78 13.76
N LYS A 106 -9.70 -0.36 13.87
CA LYS A 106 -10.52 -0.69 15.05
C LYS A 106 -9.68 -0.86 16.32
N ASN A 107 -8.39 -1.16 16.21
CA ASN A 107 -7.50 -1.19 17.35
C ASN A 107 -7.05 0.24 17.68
N PRO A 108 -7.44 0.81 18.84
CA PRO A 108 -7.05 2.18 19.21
C PRO A 108 -5.53 2.34 19.39
N GLY A 109 -4.80 1.26 19.64
CA GLY A 109 -3.33 1.25 19.76
C GLY A 109 -2.58 1.09 18.43
N ALA A 110 -3.28 1.06 17.30
CA ALA A 110 -2.63 0.94 15.99
C ALA A 110 -1.97 2.26 15.58
N ALA A 111 -0.64 2.35 15.62
CA ALA A 111 0.06 3.50 15.08
C ALA A 111 0.11 3.48 13.54
N LEU A 112 -0.23 4.61 12.91
CA LEU A 112 -0.09 4.82 11.46
C LEU A 112 1.19 5.61 11.18
N CYS A 113 2.34 5.00 11.46
CA CYS A 113 3.63 5.62 11.22
C CYS A 113 4.24 5.07 9.92
N PRO A 114 4.58 5.92 8.93
CA PRO A 114 5.49 5.54 7.87
C PRO A 114 6.74 4.93 8.51
N HIS A 115 7.26 3.83 7.98
CA HIS A 115 8.61 3.36 8.32
C HIS A 115 9.64 4.30 7.67
N ALA A 116 9.50 5.62 7.86
CA ALA A 116 10.61 6.52 7.77
C ALA A 116 11.32 6.39 9.11
N SER A 117 12.61 6.07 9.07
CA SER A 117 13.46 6.16 10.26
C SER A 117 13.13 7.48 10.97
N ALA A 118 12.94 7.44 12.29
CA ALA A 118 12.69 8.65 13.10
C ALA A 118 13.74 9.76 12.88
N SER A 119 14.86 9.43 12.25
CA SER A 119 15.91 10.33 11.79
C SER A 119 15.50 11.26 10.64
N ASP A 120 14.62 10.87 9.72
CA ASP A 120 14.28 11.67 8.53
C ASP A 120 13.18 12.71 8.79
N LEU A 121 12.34 12.50 9.80
CA LEU A 121 11.28 13.45 10.17
C LEU A 121 11.83 14.73 10.81
N ARG A 122 13.09 14.72 11.29
CA ARG A 122 13.76 15.90 11.86
C ARG A 122 14.29 16.88 10.82
N LEU A 123 14.30 16.52 9.54
CA LEU A 123 14.80 17.37 8.46
C LEU A 123 13.72 18.21 7.78
N VAL A 124 12.45 18.03 8.14
CA VAL A 124 11.31 18.76 7.53
C VAL A 124 10.86 19.97 8.39
N ASN A 125 11.53 20.23 9.52
CA ASN A 125 11.34 21.43 10.33
C ASN A 125 12.55 22.39 10.18
N LEU A 126 12.80 22.83 8.95
CA LEU A 126 13.65 24.00 8.64
C LEU A 126 12.87 24.97 7.75
#